data_AF-A0A3B0M8J9-F1
#
_entry.id   AF-A0A3B0M8J9-F1
#
_cell.length_a   1.000
_cell.length_b   1.000
_cell.length_c   1.000
_cell.angle_alpha   90.00
_cell.angle_beta   90.00
_cell.angle_gamma   90.00
#
_symmetry.space_group_name_H-M   'P 1'
#
loop_
_entity.id
_entity.type
_entity.pdbx_description
1 polymer ?
#
loop_
_entity_poly.entity_id
_entity_poly.type
_entity_poly.pdbx_seq_one_letter_code
_entity_poly.pdbx_strand_id
1 'polypeptide(L)'
;MHEEVGDEALGEVLELFTSEVDEGLARLAQASSPKAIAAEFHFLKGAALNLGLDEVARLCAQGETGALAGRPSEAERLAITEMFPACCAELRAQWRTRLGQR
;
A
#
# COMPACT_ATOMS: atom_id res chain seq x y z
N MET A 1 -1.79 26.01 18.61
CA MET A 1 -1.18 26.34 17.30
C MET A 1 -0.24 25.25 16.78
N HIS A 2 0.15 24.24 17.56
CA HIS A 2 1.00 23.14 17.08
C HIS A 2 0.20 21.92 16.58
N GLU A 3 -1.07 21.76 17.00
CA GLU A 3 -1.92 20.64 16.62
C GLU A 3 -2.41 20.76 15.16
N GLU A 4 -2.86 21.94 14.73
CA GLU A 4 -3.40 22.14 13.37
C GLU A 4 -2.34 22.00 12.27
N VAL A 5 -1.11 22.45 12.51
CA VAL A 5 0.00 22.35 11.53
C VAL A 5 0.51 20.91 11.39
N GLY A 6 0.46 20.12 12.47
CA GLY A 6 0.82 18.71 12.42
C GLY A 6 -0.20 17.88 11.62
N ASP A 7 -1.48 18.23 11.73
CA ASP A 7 -2.56 17.56 11.03
C ASP A 7 -2.50 17.81 9.51
N GLU A 8 -2.34 19.06 9.07
CA GLU A 8 -2.21 19.37 7.63
C GLU A 8 -0.98 18.70 7.00
N ALA A 9 0.17 18.72 7.69
CA ALA A 9 1.37 18.05 7.21
C ALA A 9 1.20 16.53 7.09
N LEU A 10 0.46 15.89 8.00
CA LEU A 10 0.19 14.45 7.91
C LEU A 10 -0.75 14.12 6.75
N GLY A 11 -1.76 14.96 6.51
CA GLY A 11 -2.65 14.83 5.36
C GLY A 11 -1.90 14.84 4.03
N GLU A 12 -1.00 15.81 3.84
CA GLU A 12 -0.16 15.92 2.65
C GLU A 12 0.76 14.70 2.46
N VAL A 13 1.35 14.21 3.55
CA VAL A 13 2.19 13.00 3.51
C VAL A 13 1.36 11.78 3.11
N LEU A 14 0.15 11.61 3.65
CA LEU A 14 -0.75 10.51 3.26
C LEU A 14 -1.17 10.58 1.79
N GLU A 15 -1.37 11.78 1.24
CA GLU A 15 -1.64 11.98 -0.18
C GLU A 15 -0.45 11.56 -1.05
N LEU A 16 0.76 11.98 -0.70
CA LEU A 16 1.98 11.59 -1.39
C LEU A 16 2.17 10.06 -1.37
N PHE A 17 2.04 9.43 -0.21
CA PHE A 17 2.12 7.98 -0.08
C PHE A 17 1.07 7.26 -0.93
N THR A 18 -0.15 7.80 -1.02
CA THR A 18 -1.18 7.16 -1.86
C THR A 18 -0.82 7.23 -3.34
N SER A 19 -0.23 8.35 -3.80
CA SER A 19 0.28 8.45 -5.17
C SER A 19 1.39 7.44 -5.43
N GLU A 20 2.32 7.23 -4.49
CA GLU A 20 3.38 6.23 -4.61
C GLU A 20 2.84 4.79 -4.68
N VAL A 21 1.76 4.51 -3.94
CA VAL A 21 1.05 3.23 -4.00
C VAL A 21 0.44 3.02 -5.38
N ASP A 22 -0.24 4.03 -5.94
CA ASP A 22 -0.83 3.93 -7.28
C ASP A 22 0.24 3.67 -8.36
N GLU A 23 1.39 4.33 -8.25
CA GLU A 23 2.54 4.06 -9.12
C GLU A 23 3.08 2.64 -8.94
N GLY A 24 3.18 2.15 -7.70
CA GLY A 24 3.59 0.78 -7.40
C GLY A 24 2.63 -0.27 -7.97
N LEU A 25 1.32 -0.02 -7.89
CA LEU A 25 0.29 -0.87 -8.50
C LEU A 25 0.39 -0.88 -10.03
N ALA A 26 0.63 0.29 -10.64
CA ALA A 26 0.84 0.39 -12.08
C ALA A 26 2.11 -0.37 -12.54
N ARG A 27 3.21 -0.27 -11.79
CA ARG A 27 4.43 -1.05 -12.06
C ARG A 27 4.19 -2.54 -11.89
N LEU A 28 3.49 -2.95 -10.83
CA LEU A 28 3.09 -4.35 -10.62
C LEU A 28 2.25 -4.86 -11.78
N ALA A 29 1.36 -4.05 -12.36
CA ALA A 29 0.53 -4.39 -13.51
C ALA A 29 1.37 -4.65 -14.79
N GLN A 30 2.50 -3.96 -14.96
CA GLN A 30 3.40 -4.11 -16.10
C GLN A 30 4.53 -5.13 -15.89
N ALA A 31 4.77 -5.55 -14.65
CA ALA A 31 5.81 -6.51 -14.32
C ALA A 31 5.54 -7.90 -14.93
N SER A 32 6.51 -8.42 -15.69
CA SER A 32 6.38 -9.68 -16.43
C SER A 32 7.30 -10.80 -15.95
N SER A 33 8.39 -10.47 -15.25
CA SER A 33 9.30 -11.47 -14.69
C SER A 33 8.99 -11.75 -13.22
N PRO A 34 9.18 -12.99 -12.73
CA PRO A 34 8.96 -13.31 -11.32
C PRO A 34 9.75 -12.41 -10.36
N LYS A 35 10.98 -12.04 -10.72
CA LYS A 35 11.81 -11.10 -9.95
C LYS A 35 11.23 -9.69 -9.91
N ALA A 36 10.73 -9.18 -11.04
CA ALA A 36 10.11 -7.85 -11.09
C ALA A 36 8.81 -7.83 -10.29
N ILE A 37 7.97 -8.85 -10.44
CA ILE A 37 6.71 -9.00 -9.67
C ILE A 37 7.00 -9.03 -8.17
N ALA A 38 7.99 -9.83 -7.74
CA ALA A 38 8.39 -9.89 -6.34
C ALA A 38 8.89 -8.53 -5.81
N ALA A 39 9.66 -7.79 -6.61
CA ALA A 39 10.15 -6.47 -6.23
C ALA A 39 9.01 -5.45 -6.04
N GLU A 40 8.01 -5.44 -6.92
CA GLU A 40 6.87 -4.53 -6.78
C GLU A 40 5.98 -4.92 -5.58
N PHE A 41 5.75 -6.22 -5.34
CA PHE A 41 5.09 -6.66 -4.12
C PHE A 41 5.86 -6.29 -2.84
N HIS A 42 7.20 -6.38 -2.87
CA HIS A 42 8.04 -5.97 -1.75
C HIS A 42 7.91 -4.47 -1.46
N PHE A 43 7.91 -3.64 -2.50
CA PHE A 43 7.70 -2.20 -2.39
C PHE A 43 6.33 -1.89 -1.76
N LEU A 44 5.26 -2.48 -2.31
CA LEU A 44 3.89 -2.29 -1.82
C LEU A 44 3.70 -2.80 -0.39
N LYS A 45 4.39 -3.89 -0.01
CA LYS A 45 4.43 -4.38 1.39
C LYS A 45 5.02 -3.32 2.33
N GLY A 46 6.14 -2.70 1.94
CA GLY A 46 6.77 -1.64 2.72
C GLY A 46 5.83 -0.43 2.91
N ALA A 47 5.17 0.01 1.83
CA ALA A 47 4.19 1.07 1.89
C ALA A 47 3.01 0.72 2.83
N ALA A 48 2.47 -0.48 2.71
CA ALA A 48 1.38 -0.95 3.56
C ALA A 48 1.77 -0.97 5.05
N LEU A 49 2.98 -1.43 5.39
CA LEU A 49 3.48 -1.46 6.77
C LEU A 49 3.66 -0.04 7.34
N ASN A 50 4.21 0.89 6.56
CA ASN A 50 4.37 2.28 6.98
C ASN A 50 3.01 2.96 7.26
N LEU A 51 1.96 2.55 6.56
CA LEU A 51 0.60 3.03 6.75
C LEU A 51 -0.21 2.25 7.81
N GLY A 52 0.37 1.19 8.39
CA GLY A 52 -0.30 0.32 9.36
C GLY A 52 -1.41 -0.57 8.77
N LEU A 53 -1.34 -0.88 7.48
CA LEU A 53 -2.30 -1.72 6.76
C LEU A 53 -1.84 -3.18 6.74
N ASP A 54 -1.94 -3.85 7.89
CA ASP A 54 -1.36 -5.20 8.09
C ASP A 54 -1.93 -6.26 7.14
N GLU A 55 -3.22 -6.21 6.83
CA GLU A 55 -3.84 -7.16 5.89
C GLU A 55 -3.32 -6.98 4.46
N VAL A 56 -3.13 -5.73 4.04
CA VAL A 56 -2.53 -5.36 2.75
C VAL A 56 -1.08 -5.84 2.71
N ALA A 57 -0.31 -5.58 3.77
CA ALA A 57 1.08 -6.04 3.87
C ALA A 57 1.19 -7.57 3.79
N ARG A 58 0.26 -8.30 4.42
CA ARG A 58 0.21 -9.77 4.36
C ARG A 58 -0.05 -10.27 2.94
N LEU A 59 -1.00 -9.66 2.21
CA LEU A 59 -1.26 -10.03 0.82
C LEU A 59 -0.02 -9.76 -0.06
N CYS A 60 0.63 -8.61 0.11
CA CYS A 60 1.86 -8.31 -0.61
C CYS A 60 2.97 -9.33 -0.33
N ALA A 61 3.15 -9.75 0.92
CA ALA A 61 4.13 -10.78 1.29
C ALA A 61 3.84 -12.14 0.64
N GLN A 62 2.56 -12.50 0.49
CA GLN A 62 2.14 -13.72 -0.20
C GLN A 62 2.48 -13.65 -1.70
N GLY A 63 2.18 -12.52 -2.35
CA GLY A 63 2.54 -12.26 -3.75
C GLY A 63 4.05 -12.28 -3.98
N GLU A 64 4.82 -11.62 -3.12
CA GLU A 64 6.29 -11.61 -3.15
C GLU A 64 6.87 -13.02 -3.07
N THR A 65 6.45 -13.79 -2.06
CA THR A 65 6.92 -15.17 -1.85
C THR A 65 6.48 -16.08 -2.99
N GLY A 66 5.25 -15.91 -3.49
CA GLY A 66 4.71 -16.68 -4.62
C GLY A 66 5.52 -16.46 -5.89
N ALA A 67 5.78 -15.21 -6.23
CA ALA A 67 6.56 -14.84 -7.40
C ALA A 67 7.99 -15.40 -7.33
N LEU A 68 8.67 -15.28 -6.19
CA LEU A 68 10.01 -15.87 -6.00
C LEU A 68 10.03 -17.40 -6.11
N ALA A 69 8.93 -18.06 -5.73
CA ALA A 69 8.75 -19.50 -5.88
C ALA A 69 8.29 -19.91 -7.30
N GLY A 70 8.15 -18.98 -8.25
CA GLY A 70 7.66 -19.25 -9.60
C GLY A 70 6.19 -19.60 -9.69
N ARG A 71 5.40 -19.31 -8.65
CA ARG A 71 3.94 -19.51 -8.66
C ARG A 71 3.24 -18.34 -9.38
N PRO A 72 2.12 -18.60 -10.06
CA PRO A 72 1.26 -17.53 -10.56
C PRO A 72 0.82 -16.62 -9.42
N SER A 73 0.87 -15.30 -9.64
CA SER A 73 0.49 -14.29 -8.64
C SER A 73 -0.72 -13.46 -9.09
N GLU A 74 -1.52 -13.98 -10.03
CA GLU A 74 -2.60 -13.22 -10.67
C GLU A 74 -3.74 -12.92 -9.67
N ALA A 75 -4.05 -13.87 -8.78
CA ALA A 75 -5.02 -13.65 -7.72
C ALA A 75 -4.56 -12.55 -6.74
N GLU A 76 -3.29 -12.57 -6.30
CA GLU A 76 -2.75 -11.55 -5.43
C GLU A 76 -2.66 -10.19 -6.12
N ARG A 77 -2.31 -10.15 -7.42
CA ARG A 77 -2.28 -8.91 -8.22
C ARG A 77 -3.67 -8.30 -8.39
N LEU A 78 -4.68 -9.11 -8.64
CA LEU A 78 -6.07 -8.64 -8.72
C LEU A 78 -6.53 -8.11 -7.37
N ALA A 79 -6.33 -8.90 -6.31
CA ALA A 79 -6.76 -8.53 -4.95
C ALA A 79 -6.08 -7.26 -4.44
N ILE A 80 -4.78 -7.06 -4.70
CA ILE A 80 -4.08 -5.85 -4.23
C ILE A 80 -4.48 -4.60 -5.01
N THR A 81 -4.87 -4.74 -6.29
CA THR A 81 -5.33 -3.64 -7.13
C THR A 81 -6.65 -3.05 -6.63
N GLU A 82 -7.49 -3.86 -6.00
CA GLU A 82 -8.76 -3.42 -5.41
C GLU A 82 -8.59 -3.00 -3.94
N MET A 83 -7.92 -3.82 -3.15
CA MET A 83 -7.88 -3.68 -1.69
C MET A 83 -7.01 -2.49 -1.25
N PHE A 84 -5.86 -2.26 -1.88
CA PHE A 84 -4.93 -1.22 -1.41
C PHE A 84 -5.52 0.20 -1.60
N PRO A 85 -6.04 0.59 -2.78
CA PRO A 85 -6.64 1.92 -2.94
C PRO A 85 -7.84 2.14 -2.00
N ALA A 86 -8.65 1.10 -1.76
CA ALA A 86 -9.77 1.16 -0.82
C ALA A 86 -9.30 1.43 0.62
N CYS A 87 -8.28 0.70 1.09
CA CYS A 87 -7.69 0.93 2.41
C CYS A 87 -7.06 2.32 2.54
N CYS A 88 -6.38 2.82 1.51
CA CYS A 88 -5.83 4.19 1.50
C CYS A 88 -6.94 5.25 1.55
N ALA A 89 -8.05 5.05 0.83
CA ALA A 89 -9.21 5.95 0.90
C ALA A 89 -9.83 5.98 2.30
N GLU A 90 -10.01 4.81 2.93
CA GLU A 90 -10.55 4.71 4.29
C GLU A 90 -9.62 5.36 5.32
N LEU A 91 -8.31 5.10 5.23
CA LEU A 91 -7.32 5.73 6.10
C LEU A 91 -7.36 7.27 5.98
N ARG A 92 -7.47 7.80 4.76
CA ARG A 92 -7.60 9.24 4.50
C ARG A 92 -8.94 9.83 4.97
N ALA A 93 -10.01 9.06 5.00
CA ALA A 93 -11.28 9.52 5.57
C ALA A 93 -11.25 9.56 7.11
N GLN A 94 -10.55 8.61 7.73
CA GLN A 94 -10.60 8.40 9.18
C GLN A 94 -9.41 8.98 9.97
N TRP A 95 -8.30 9.37 9.34
CA TRP A 95 -7.07 9.73 10.07
C TRP A 95 -7.27 10.86 11.09
N ARG A 96 -8.07 11.90 10.76
CA ARG A 96 -8.42 12.98 11.70
C ARG A 96 -9.20 12.47 12.91
N THR A 97 -10.15 11.58 12.69
CA THR A 97 -10.94 10.97 13.77
C THR A 97 -10.09 10.07 14.66
N ARG A 98 -9.06 9.42 14.10
CA ARG A 98 -8.13 8.57 14.86
C ARG A 98 -7.11 9.36 15.68
N LEU A 99 -6.73 10.57 15.25
CA LEU A 99 -5.85 11.46 16.04
C LEU A 99 -6.56 12.06 17.25
N GLY A 100 -7.85 12.39 17.14
CA GLY A 100 -8.65 12.93 18.25
C GLY A 100 -9.00 11.94 19.37
N GLN A 101 -8.58 10.67 19.27
CA GLN A 101 -8.83 9.62 20.27
C GLN A 101 -7.55 9.15 21.03
N ARG A 102 -6.42 9.86 20.87
CA ARG A 102 -5.18 9.56 21.61
C ARG A 102 -4.84 10.65 22.62
#